data_AF-A0A2J6HRD5-F1
#
_entry.id   AF-A0A2J6HRD5-F1
#
_cell.length_a   1.000
_cell.length_b   1.000
_cell.length_c   1.000
_cell.angle_alpha   90.00
_cell.angle_beta   90.00
_cell.angle_gamma   90.00
#
_symmetry.space_group_name_H-M   'P 1'
#
loop_
_entity.id
_entity.type
_entity.pdbx_description
1 polymer ?
#
loop_
_entity_poly.entity_id
_entity_poly.type
_entity_poly.pdbx_seq_one_letter_code
_entity_poly.pdbx_strand_id
1 'polypeptide(L)'
;MATHHNITLSGQDSMHKLERFAEEVSNYYHLDDTYFSNVIMCLDALKSFCEQGYQGEEWLIEIDVFSERKGLVFSVKDEGGVLSPSMVPEQVTPELLDQEAGELLFTLGSLSDVMEGNEENGTVELIFSTHSMHRELSLKRAALLNEYFHQGVEVRSN
;
A
#
# COMPACT_ATOMS: atom_id res chain seq x y z
N MET A 1 3.13 4.16 -21.30
CA MET A 1 2.51 5.11 -20.36
C MET A 1 2.24 4.32 -19.10
N ALA A 2 2.70 4.78 -17.95
CA ALA A 2 2.25 4.20 -16.68
C ALA A 2 0.75 4.47 -16.55
N THR A 3 -0.04 3.46 -16.21
CA THR A 3 -1.46 3.63 -15.95
C THR A 3 -1.60 4.03 -14.50
N HIS A 4 -2.29 5.15 -14.26
CA HIS A 4 -2.59 5.68 -12.95
C HIS A 4 -4.06 5.37 -12.66
N HIS A 5 -4.35 4.81 -11.50
CA HIS A 5 -5.71 4.69 -10.98
C HIS A 5 -5.87 5.73 -9.90
N ASN A 6 -6.91 6.56 -9.99
CA ASN A 6 -7.15 7.60 -9.00
C ASN A 6 -8.54 7.48 -8.40
N ILE A 7 -8.64 7.78 -7.11
CA ILE A 7 -9.91 7.92 -6.41
C ILE A 7 -9.84 9.13 -5.50
N THR A 8 -10.95 9.85 -5.41
CA THR A 8 -11.14 10.88 -4.40
C THR A 8 -12.10 10.35 -3.35
N LEU A 9 -11.72 10.44 -2.07
CA LEU A 9 -12.53 10.03 -0.93
C LEU A 9 -12.97 11.25 -0.12
N SER A 10 -14.16 11.14 0.47
CA SER A 10 -14.79 12.15 1.32
C SER A 10 -15.53 11.49 2.47
N GLY A 11 -15.90 12.26 3.50
CA GLY A 11 -16.60 11.75 4.69
C GLY A 11 -17.98 11.11 4.43
N GLN A 12 -18.55 11.25 3.23
CA GLN A 12 -19.81 10.60 2.85
C GLN A 12 -19.60 9.30 2.05
N ASP A 13 -18.37 8.98 1.68
CA ASP A 13 -18.09 7.82 0.85
C ASP A 13 -18.27 6.52 1.63
N SER A 14 -19.02 5.60 1.03
CA SER A 14 -19.27 4.27 1.58
C SER A 14 -18.07 3.34 1.40
N MET A 15 -17.93 2.35 2.29
CA MET A 15 -16.98 1.24 2.17
C MET A 15 -17.03 0.56 0.79
N HIS A 16 -18.21 0.46 0.17
CA HIS A 16 -18.35 -0.12 -1.18
C HIS A 16 -17.55 0.61 -2.27
N LYS A 17 -17.30 1.92 -2.12
CA LYS A 17 -16.48 2.69 -3.07
C LYS A 17 -15.01 2.30 -2.94
N LEU A 18 -14.55 2.10 -1.70
CA LEU A 18 -13.19 1.64 -1.37
C LEU A 18 -12.96 0.21 -1.87
N GLU A 19 -13.89 -0.70 -1.58
CA GLU A 19 -13.86 -2.09 -2.05
C GLU A 19 -13.74 -2.15 -3.57
N ARG A 20 -14.60 -1.42 -4.29
CA ARG A 20 -14.57 -1.38 -5.75
C ARG A 20 -13.24 -0.83 -6.28
N PHE A 21 -12.71 0.22 -5.68
CA PHE A 21 -11.41 0.77 -6.09
C PHE A 21 -10.29 -0.24 -5.85
N ALA A 22 -10.27 -0.90 -4.69
CA ALA A 22 -9.31 -1.95 -4.39
C ALA A 22 -9.42 -3.13 -5.35
N GLU A 23 -10.64 -3.53 -5.76
CA GLU A 23 -10.87 -4.55 -6.79
C GLU A 23 -10.31 -4.12 -8.15
N GLU A 24 -10.54 -2.86 -8.57
CA GLU A 24 -10.03 -2.32 -9.83
C GLU A 24 -8.48 -2.33 -9.85
N VAL A 25 -7.85 -1.86 -8.77
CA VAL A 25 -6.40 -1.91 -8.58
C VAL A 25 -5.90 -3.36 -8.54
N SER A 26 -6.57 -4.24 -7.81
CA SER A 26 -6.20 -5.66 -7.68
C SER A 26 -6.21 -6.38 -9.01
N ASN A 27 -7.28 -6.23 -9.78
CA ASN A 27 -7.42 -6.82 -11.11
C ASN A 27 -6.35 -6.30 -12.07
N TYR A 28 -6.01 -5.02 -11.99
CA TYR A 28 -5.01 -4.42 -12.87
C TYR A 28 -3.59 -4.87 -12.54
N TYR A 29 -3.20 -4.78 -11.26
CA TYR A 29 -1.83 -5.10 -10.81
C TYR A 29 -1.63 -6.57 -10.43
N HIS A 30 -2.67 -7.40 -10.56
CA HIS A 30 -2.66 -8.82 -10.22
C HIS A 30 -2.18 -9.07 -8.79
N LEU A 31 -2.77 -8.32 -7.84
CA LEU A 31 -2.49 -8.49 -6.42
C LEU A 31 -2.93 -9.89 -5.97
N ASP A 32 -2.15 -10.50 -5.09
CA ASP A 32 -2.60 -11.72 -4.41
C ASP A 32 -3.61 -11.38 -3.30
N ASP A 33 -4.28 -12.40 -2.76
CA ASP A 33 -5.33 -12.24 -1.75
C ASP A 33 -4.82 -11.53 -0.48
N THR A 34 -3.53 -11.67 -0.14
CA THR A 34 -2.94 -11.03 1.04
C THR A 34 -2.75 -9.54 0.79
N TYR A 35 -2.17 -9.17 -0.36
CA TYR A 35 -2.00 -7.77 -0.75
C TYR A 35 -3.34 -7.08 -0.99
N PHE A 36 -4.30 -7.76 -1.60
CA PHE A 36 -5.65 -7.24 -1.74
C PHE A 36 -6.28 -6.92 -0.38
N SER A 37 -6.17 -7.85 0.57
CA SER A 37 -6.67 -7.63 1.93
C SER A 37 -5.96 -6.47 2.62
N ASN A 38 -4.63 -6.38 2.51
CA ASN A 38 -3.85 -5.30 3.07
C ASN A 38 -4.22 -3.94 2.47
N VAL A 39 -4.46 -3.87 1.15
CA VAL A 39 -4.89 -2.65 0.48
C VAL A 39 -6.26 -2.18 1.00
N ILE A 40 -7.25 -3.08 1.10
CA ILE A 40 -8.57 -2.71 1.65
C ILE A 40 -8.43 -2.20 3.09
N MET A 41 -7.69 -2.91 3.92
CA MET A 41 -7.47 -2.50 5.31
C MET A 41 -6.72 -1.17 5.42
N CYS A 42 -5.74 -0.93 4.54
CA CYS A 42 -5.02 0.34 4.47
C CYS A 42 -5.96 1.49 4.14
N LEU A 43 -6.79 1.33 3.12
CA LEU A 43 -7.70 2.38 2.68
C LEU A 43 -8.78 2.68 3.74
N ASP A 44 -9.25 1.67 4.46
CA ASP A 44 -10.19 1.84 5.58
C ASP A 44 -9.53 2.54 6.78
N ALA A 45 -8.32 2.14 7.16
CA ALA A 45 -7.55 2.80 8.22
C ALA A 45 -7.24 4.26 7.85
N LEU A 46 -6.90 4.54 6.60
CA LEU A 46 -6.65 5.88 6.10
C LEU A 46 -7.91 6.76 6.17
N LYS A 47 -9.04 6.23 5.70
CA LYS A 47 -10.33 6.92 5.82
C LYS A 47 -10.65 7.22 7.29
N SER A 48 -10.50 6.22 8.17
CA SER A 48 -10.76 6.38 9.60
C SER A 48 -9.86 7.43 10.25
N PHE A 49 -8.59 7.48 9.85
CA PHE A 49 -7.63 8.47 10.33
C PHE A 49 -8.06 9.89 9.93
N CYS A 50 -8.45 10.08 8.67
CA CYS A 50 -8.98 11.36 8.20
C CYS A 50 -10.27 11.73 8.96
N GLU A 51 -11.24 10.82 9.07
CA GLU A 51 -12.50 11.09 9.79
C GLU A 51 -12.29 11.55 11.23
N GLN A 52 -11.34 10.93 11.94
CA GLN A 52 -10.97 11.34 13.30
C GLN A 52 -10.25 12.70 13.31
N GLY A 53 -9.30 12.91 12.41
CA GLY A 53 -8.51 14.15 12.36
C GLY A 53 -9.35 15.38 11.99
N TYR A 54 -10.34 15.23 11.13
CA TYR A 54 -11.27 16.30 10.74
C TYR A 54 -12.44 16.51 11.71
N GLN A 55 -12.63 15.64 12.71
CA GLN A 55 -13.60 15.81 13.80
C GLN A 55 -15.04 16.13 13.35
N GLY A 56 -15.46 15.57 12.21
CA GLY A 56 -16.79 15.80 11.64
C GLY A 56 -16.91 17.01 10.71
N GLU A 57 -15.81 17.69 10.41
CA GLU A 57 -15.73 18.65 9.30
C GLU A 57 -15.70 17.93 7.94
N GLU A 58 -16.05 18.66 6.87
CA GLU A 58 -15.93 18.14 5.51
C GLU A 58 -14.46 17.94 5.16
N TRP A 59 -14.15 16.78 4.58
CA TRP A 59 -12.80 16.43 4.19
C TRP A 59 -12.76 15.73 2.84
N LEU A 60 -11.62 15.85 2.17
CA LEU A 60 -11.34 15.31 0.86
C LEU A 60 -9.90 14.82 0.81
N ILE A 61 -9.68 13.57 0.41
CA ILE A 61 -8.35 13.07 0.08
C ILE A 61 -8.33 12.51 -1.34
N GLU A 62 -7.22 12.72 -2.02
CA GLU A 62 -6.95 12.17 -3.34
C GLU A 62 -5.96 11.02 -3.19
N ILE A 63 -6.26 9.88 -3.79
CA ILE A 63 -5.40 8.71 -3.79
C ILE A 63 -5.06 8.37 -5.23
N ASP A 64 -3.78 8.47 -5.56
CA ASP A 64 -3.21 8.06 -6.84
C ASP A 64 -2.43 6.77 -6.67
N VAL A 65 -2.75 5.79 -7.50
CA VAL A 65 -2.13 4.46 -7.49
C VAL A 65 -1.41 4.22 -8.79
N PHE A 66 -0.12 3.94 -8.68
CA PHE A 66 0.76 3.70 -9.82
C PHE A 66 1.88 2.72 -9.46
N SER A 67 2.39 2.01 -10.46
CA SER A 67 3.51 1.10 -10.27
C SER A 67 4.82 1.78 -10.63
N GLU A 68 5.80 1.62 -9.76
CA GLU A 68 7.19 2.05 -9.96
C GLU A 68 8.16 0.89 -9.71
N ARG A 69 9.47 1.15 -9.86
CA ARG A 69 10.52 0.16 -9.58
C ARG A 69 10.46 -0.39 -8.15
N LYS A 70 10.05 0.44 -7.19
CA LYS A 70 9.97 0.10 -5.76
C LYS A 70 8.75 -0.78 -5.43
N GLY A 71 7.68 -0.70 -6.20
CA GLY A 71 6.44 -1.40 -5.87
C GLY A 71 5.20 -0.79 -6.52
N LEU A 72 4.05 -1.18 -6.00
CA LEU A 72 2.80 -0.46 -6.17
C LEU A 72 2.76 0.67 -5.13
N VAL A 73 2.61 1.91 -5.59
CA VAL A 73 2.62 3.12 -4.78
C VAL A 73 1.20 3.66 -4.69
N PHE A 74 0.75 3.91 -3.48
CA PHE A 74 -0.46 4.66 -3.16
C PHE A 74 -0.02 6.02 -2.64
N SER A 75 -0.07 7.04 -3.49
CA SER A 75 0.21 8.42 -3.13
C SER A 75 -1.08 9.08 -2.65
N VAL A 76 -1.10 9.50 -1.40
CA VAL A 76 -2.25 10.10 -0.75
C VAL A 76 -1.99 11.58 -0.53
N LYS A 77 -2.88 12.41 -1.05
CA LYS A 77 -2.88 13.85 -0.84
C LYS A 77 -4.09 14.27 -0.03
N ASP A 78 -3.83 15.01 1.03
CA ASP A 78 -4.85 15.56 1.91
C ASP A 78 -4.83 17.09 1.84
N GLU A 79 -5.95 17.71 1.47
CA GLU A 79 -5.99 19.17 1.27
C GLU A 79 -6.04 19.98 2.57
N GLY A 80 -6.56 19.40 3.67
CA GLY A 80 -6.66 20.07 4.97
C GLY A 80 -5.55 19.75 5.96
N GLY A 81 -4.56 18.94 5.57
CA GLY A 81 -3.30 18.78 6.30
C GLY A 81 -3.35 17.94 7.57
N VAL A 82 -4.41 17.14 7.76
CA VAL A 82 -4.48 16.08 8.78
C VAL A 82 -3.42 15.02 8.49
N LEU A 83 -3.20 14.70 7.22
CA LEU A 83 -2.12 13.83 6.76
C LEU A 83 -0.98 14.68 6.18
N SER A 84 0.16 14.69 6.87
CA SER A 84 1.35 15.44 6.44
C SER A 84 2.47 14.49 5.99
N PRO A 85 3.29 14.87 4.98
CA PRO A 85 4.52 14.14 4.63
C PRO A 85 5.48 13.92 5.81
N SER A 86 5.42 14.77 6.83
CA SER A 86 6.23 14.57 8.03
C SER A 86 5.76 13.39 8.89
N MET A 87 4.52 12.92 8.73
CA MET A 87 3.94 11.82 9.50
C MET A 87 4.37 10.48 8.90
N VAL A 88 5.45 9.93 9.42
CA VAL A 88 5.94 8.58 9.10
C VAL A 88 5.91 7.68 10.33
N PRO A 89 5.74 6.36 10.18
CA PRO A 89 5.62 5.42 11.30
C PRO A 89 6.80 5.48 12.28
N GLU A 90 7.99 5.82 11.79
CA GLU A 90 9.21 5.96 12.59
C GLU A 90 9.14 7.09 13.62
N GLN A 91 8.19 8.02 13.47
CA GLN A 91 7.94 9.13 14.40
C GLN A 91 6.79 8.82 15.39
N VAL A 92 6.17 7.64 15.30
CA VAL A 92 5.13 7.21 16.23
C VAL A 92 5.77 6.87 17.57
N THR A 93 5.64 7.76 18.55
CA THR A 93 6.13 7.51 19.92
C THR A 93 5.12 6.65 20.70
N PRO A 94 5.53 6.00 21.81
CA PRO A 94 4.61 5.26 22.67
C PRO A 94 3.41 6.11 23.14
N GLU A 95 3.62 7.39 23.41
CA GLU A 95 2.56 8.32 23.81
C GLU A 95 1.59 8.66 22.66
N LEU A 96 2.04 8.52 21.41
CA LEU A 96 1.19 8.68 20.23
C LEU A 96 0.38 7.40 19.98
N LEU A 97 0.97 6.21 20.22
CA LEU A 97 0.27 4.91 20.14
C LEU A 97 -0.87 4.79 21.14
N ASP A 98 -0.76 5.42 22.30
CA ASP A 98 -1.85 5.46 23.30
C ASP A 98 -3.06 6.31 22.85
N GLN A 99 -3.00 6.91 21.66
CA GLN A 99 -4.08 7.66 21.03
C GLN A 99 -4.59 6.91 19.78
N GLU A 100 -5.89 6.99 19.55
CA GLU A 100 -6.59 6.32 18.43
C GLU A 100 -5.96 6.67 17.06
N ALA A 101 -5.51 7.92 16.88
CA ALA A 101 -4.80 8.36 15.68
C ALA A 101 -3.42 7.69 15.50
N GLY A 102 -2.68 7.42 16.58
CA GLY A 102 -1.39 6.75 16.50
C GLY A 102 -1.52 5.26 16.21
N GLU A 103 -2.57 4.60 16.71
CA GLU A 103 -2.89 3.21 16.34
C GLU A 103 -3.18 3.09 14.83
N LEU A 104 -3.93 4.03 14.27
CA LEU A 104 -4.23 4.07 12.84
C LEU A 104 -2.97 4.33 12.00
N LEU A 105 -2.13 5.29 12.41
CA LEU A 105 -0.87 5.57 11.72
C LEU A 105 0.10 4.38 11.76
N PHE A 106 0.18 3.69 12.91
CA PHE A 106 0.95 2.46 13.05
C PHE A 106 0.39 1.33 12.18
N THR A 107 -0.94 1.23 12.10
CA THR A 107 -1.63 0.25 11.23
C THR A 107 -1.29 0.48 9.77
N LEU A 108 -1.33 1.73 9.29
CA LEU A 108 -0.94 2.09 7.92
C LEU A 108 0.49 1.65 7.61
N GLY A 109 1.43 1.95 8.52
CA GLY A 109 2.83 1.53 8.37
C GLY A 109 3.05 0.02 8.48
N SER A 110 2.17 -0.71 9.16
CA SER A 110 2.26 -2.17 9.32
C SER A 110 1.67 -2.95 8.14
N LEU A 111 0.73 -2.32 7.42
CA LEU A 111 0.06 -2.92 6.26
C LEU A 111 0.80 -2.66 4.95
N SER A 112 1.59 -1.59 4.86
CA SER A 112 2.51 -1.33 3.74
C SER A 112 3.91 -1.88 4.00
N ASP A 113 4.69 -2.09 2.94
CA ASP A 113 6.11 -2.46 3.07
C ASP A 113 6.96 -1.22 3.42
N VAL A 114 6.58 -0.04 2.92
CA VAL A 114 7.19 1.26 3.25
C VAL A 114 6.10 2.33 3.33
N MET A 115 6.26 3.28 4.24
CA MET A 115 5.44 4.49 4.34
C MET A 115 6.39 5.69 4.43
N GLU A 116 6.31 6.60 3.45
CA GLU A 116 7.21 7.75 3.37
C GLU A 116 6.48 9.03 2.96
N GLY A 117 6.99 10.18 3.39
CA GLY A 117 6.48 11.47 2.97
C GLY A 117 7.19 11.99 1.73
N ASN A 118 6.41 12.52 0.78
CA ASN A 118 6.91 13.24 -0.38
C ASN A 118 6.62 14.74 -0.22
N GLU A 119 7.60 15.49 0.29
CA GLU A 119 7.48 16.94 0.52
C GLU A 119 7.29 17.76 -0.77
N GLU A 120 7.81 17.28 -1.91
CA GLU A 120 7.68 17.99 -3.19
C GLU A 120 6.24 18.02 -3.67
N ASN A 121 5.53 16.90 -3.50
CA ASN A 121 4.13 16.75 -3.91
C ASN A 121 3.14 17.02 -2.76
N GLY A 122 3.61 17.13 -1.52
CA GLY A 122 2.77 17.25 -0.33
C GLY A 122 1.93 15.99 -0.10
N THR A 123 2.49 14.80 -0.36
CA THR A 123 1.77 13.52 -0.27
C THR A 123 2.44 12.56 0.70
N VAL A 124 1.67 11.60 1.18
CA VAL A 124 2.18 10.43 1.91
C VAL A 124 2.05 9.22 0.98
N GLU A 125 3.14 8.48 0.81
CA GLU A 125 3.23 7.34 -0.08
C GLU A 125 3.27 6.03 0.72
N LEU A 126 2.29 5.15 0.48
CA LEU A 126 2.27 3.78 0.97
C LEU A 126 2.73 2.85 -0.16
N ILE A 127 3.81 2.11 0.07
CA ILE A 127 4.47 1.31 -0.97
C ILE A 127 4.33 -0.17 -0.63
N PHE A 128 3.88 -0.94 -1.61
CA PHE A 128 3.72 -2.38 -1.57
C PHE A 128 4.73 -3.00 -2.55
N SER A 129 5.75 -3.67 -2.02
CA SER A 129 6.92 -4.14 -2.77
C SER A 129 6.58 -5.32 -3.70
N THR A 130 6.96 -5.21 -4.97
CA THR A 130 6.72 -6.24 -6.01
C THR A 130 7.39 -7.59 -5.71
N HIS A 131 8.53 -7.58 -5.01
CA HIS A 131 9.21 -8.81 -4.56
C HIS A 131 8.38 -9.58 -3.55
N SER A 132 7.65 -8.87 -2.70
CA SER A 132 6.76 -9.45 -1.71
C SER A 132 5.46 -9.92 -2.36
N MET A 133 4.90 -9.15 -3.31
CA MET A 133 3.69 -9.49 -4.10
C MET A 133 3.81 -10.74 -4.98
N HIS A 134 5.03 -11.15 -5.34
CA HIS A 134 5.27 -12.34 -6.17
C HIS A 134 6.20 -13.34 -5.50
N ARG A 135 6.35 -13.30 -4.17
CA ARG A 135 7.32 -14.11 -3.45
C ARG A 135 7.16 -15.60 -3.71
N GLU A 136 5.93 -16.12 -3.63
CA GLU A 136 5.65 -17.53 -3.87
C GLU A 136 5.95 -17.96 -5.31
N LEU A 137 5.54 -17.15 -6.30
CA LEU A 137 5.83 -17.41 -7.72
C LEU A 137 7.32 -17.31 -8.02
N SER A 138 8.02 -16.37 -7.40
CA SER A 138 9.47 -16.18 -7.54
C SER A 138 10.23 -17.35 -6.93
N LEU A 139 9.81 -17.85 -5.76
CA LEU A 139 10.35 -19.06 -5.14
C LEU A 139 10.08 -20.30 -5.99
N LYS A 140 8.87 -20.47 -6.53
CA LYS A 140 8.56 -21.57 -7.47
C LYS A 140 9.43 -21.53 -8.72
N ARG A 141 9.60 -20.35 -9.32
CA ARG A 141 10.48 -20.16 -10.50
C ARG A 141 11.94 -20.46 -10.18
N ALA A 142 12.43 -20.00 -9.02
CA ALA A 142 13.80 -20.27 -8.56
C ALA A 142 14.01 -21.77 -8.30
N ALA A 143 13.03 -22.46 -7.69
CA ALA A 143 13.08 -23.90 -7.45
C ALA A 143 13.09 -24.69 -8.77
N LEU A 144 12.23 -24.35 -9.73
CA LEU A 144 12.19 -24.97 -11.07
C LEU A 144 13.49 -24.76 -11.84
N LEU A 145 14.05 -23.54 -11.80
CA LEU A 145 15.36 -23.26 -12.40
C LEU A 145 16.45 -24.12 -11.76
N ASN A 146 16.46 -24.23 -10.43
CA ASN A 146 17.44 -25.03 -9.71
C ASN A 146 17.33 -26.52 -10.07
N GLU A 147 16.11 -27.06 -10.14
CA GLU A 147 15.84 -28.44 -10.56
C GLU A 147 16.32 -28.70 -12.00
N TYR A 148 16.04 -27.78 -12.93
CA TYR A 148 16.52 -27.86 -14.32
C TYR A 148 18.05 -27.93 -14.39
N PHE A 149 18.76 -27.09 -13.63
CA PHE A 149 20.23 -27.10 -13.60
C PHE A 149 20.81 -28.33 -12.92
N HIS A 150 20.13 -28.93 -11.94
CA HIS A 150 20.59 -30.16 -11.27
C HIS A 150 20.32 -31.43 -12.11
N GLN A 151 19.24 -31.46 -12.90
CA GLN A 151 18.97 -32.57 -13.83
C GLN A 151 19.91 -32.57 -15.05
N GLY A 152 20.53 -31.43 -15.38
CA GLY A 152 21.49 -31.30 -16.48
C GLY A 152 22.92 -31.80 -16.19
N VAL A 153 23.25 -32.20 -14.95
CA VAL A 153 24.61 -32.63 -14.56
C VAL A 153 24.83 -34.14 -14.72
N GLU A 154 23.78 -34.95 -14.93
CA GLU A 154 23.90 -36.40 -15.17
C GLU A 154 23.98 -36.78 -16.67
N VAL A 155 24.75 -36.07 -17.52
CA VAL A 155 25.01 -36.58 -18.88
C VAL A 155 26.47 -36.36 -19.31
N ARG A 156 27.22 -37.49 -19.23
CA ARG A 156 28.47 -37.88 -19.92
C ARG A 156 29.79 -37.74 -19.15
N SER A 157 30.04 -38.73 -18.29
CA SER A 157 31.38 -39.33 -18.18
C SER A 157 31.39 -40.61 -19.01
N ASN A 158 32.02 -40.56 -20.18
CA ASN A 158 32.47 -41.74 -20.92
C ASN A 158 33.80 -41.40 -21.59
#